data_AF-A0A0M9AJX9-F1
#
_entry.id   AF-A0A0M9AJX9-F1
#
_cell.length_a   1.000
_cell.length_b   1.000
_cell.length_c   1.000
_cell.angle_alpha   90.00
_cell.angle_beta   90.00
_cell.angle_gamma   90.00
#
_symmetry.space_group_name_H-M   'P 1'
#
loop_
_entity.id
_entity.type
_entity.pdbx_description
1 polymer ?
#
loop_
_entity_poly.entity_id
_entity_poly.type
_entity_poly.pdbx_seq_one_letter_code
_entity_poly.pdbx_strand_id
1 'polypeptide(L)'
;MSSDLPSDVHAVLTQLAEEGETAITAAEFDTARQTVATAETVSRNKLPECELRSQLLHGCEQVSAALDTNEHDAAAEYLRAMNRRLAAVDDDSLSE
;
A
#
# COMPACT_ATOMS: atom_id res chain seq x y z
N MET A 1 20.12 15.24 6.74
CA MET A 1 19.93 14.95 5.30
C MET A 1 18.51 14.51 5.16
N SER A 2 17.65 15.43 4.73
CA SER A 2 16.21 15.21 4.58
C SER A 2 16.03 14.10 3.56
N SER A 3 15.64 12.93 4.05
CA SER A 3 15.20 11.82 3.22
C SER A 3 13.80 12.16 2.73
N ASP A 4 13.72 13.15 1.83
CA ASP A 4 12.52 13.35 1.02
C ASP A 4 12.36 12.06 0.22
N LEU A 5 11.37 11.26 0.61
CA LEU A 5 10.85 10.20 -0.24
C LEU A 5 10.67 10.82 -1.63
N PRO A 6 11.12 10.18 -2.73
CA PRO A 6 10.77 10.68 -4.05
C PRO A 6 9.24 10.67 -4.12
N SER A 7 8.63 11.85 -4.26
CA SER A 7 7.17 12.04 -4.35
C SER A 7 6.52 11.03 -5.31
N ASP A 8 7.24 10.67 -6.38
CA ASP A 8 6.88 9.62 -7.33
C ASP A 8 6.60 8.25 -6.70
N VAL A 9 7.42 7.81 -5.74
CA VAL A 9 7.25 6.51 -5.06
C VAL A 9 5.99 6.52 -4.20
N HIS A 10 5.72 7.65 -3.53
CA HIS A 10 4.53 7.81 -2.72
C HIS A 10 3.26 7.75 -3.57
N ALA A 11 3.22 8.52 -4.66
CA ALA A 11 2.12 8.50 -5.63
C ALA A 11 1.88 7.09 -6.20
N VAL A 12 2.94 6.37 -6.57
CA VAL A 12 2.83 4.99 -7.04
C VAL A 12 2.24 4.06 -5.99
N LEU A 13 2.66 4.18 -4.72
CA LEU A 13 2.13 3.33 -3.65
C LEU A 13 0.65 3.62 -3.35
N THR A 14 0.25 4.89 -3.39
CA THR A 14 -1.15 5.30 -3.26
C THR A 14 -1.99 4.74 -4.40
N GLN A 15 -1.53 4.91 -5.64
CA GLN A 15 -2.19 4.37 -6.81
C GLN A 15 -2.36 2.84 -6.71
N LEU A 16 -1.31 2.11 -6.33
CA LEU A 16 -1.39 0.66 -6.18
C LEU A 16 -2.39 0.25 -5.08
N ALA A 17 -2.45 0.97 -3.96
CA ALA A 17 -3.42 0.65 -2.91
C ALA A 17 -4.87 0.94 -3.35
N GLU A 18 -5.13 2.04 -4.07
CA GLU A 18 -6.44 2.35 -4.66
C GLU A 18 -6.86 1.34 -5.75
N GLU A 19 -5.94 0.95 -6.63
CA GLU A 19 -6.17 -0.06 -7.67
C GLU A 19 -6.48 -1.43 -7.04
N GLY A 20 -5.75 -1.82 -6.00
CA GLY A 20 -6.00 -3.06 -5.28
C GLY A 20 -7.39 -3.07 -4.62
N GLU A 21 -7.80 -1.96 -4.00
CA GLU A 21 -9.13 -1.84 -3.38
C GLU A 21 -10.25 -1.93 -4.43
N THR A 22 -10.05 -1.25 -5.56
CA THR A 22 -10.97 -1.28 -6.70
C THR A 22 -11.10 -2.69 -7.26
N ALA A 23 -9.98 -3.40 -7.44
CA ALA A 23 -9.96 -4.78 -7.91
C ALA A 23 -10.70 -5.73 -6.95
N ILE A 24 -10.49 -5.59 -5.64
CA ILE A 24 -11.24 -6.39 -4.63
C ILE A 24 -12.75 -6.13 -4.74
N THR A 25 -13.15 -4.86 -4.87
CA THR A 25 -14.56 -4.47 -5.00
C THR A 25 -15.19 -5.02 -6.29
N ALA A 26 -14.41 -5.10 -7.37
CA ALA A 26 -14.81 -5.69 -8.64
C ALA A 26 -14.72 -7.23 -8.68
N ALA A 27 -14.31 -7.87 -7.57
CA ALA A 27 -14.01 -9.30 -7.48
C ALA A 27 -12.91 -9.78 -8.45
N GLU A 28 -12.00 -8.88 -8.84
CA GLU A 28 -10.83 -9.14 -9.67
C GLU A 28 -9.62 -9.53 -8.79
N PHE A 29 -9.75 -10.65 -8.07
CA PHE A 29 -8.78 -11.01 -7.02
C PHE A 29 -7.36 -11.27 -7.53
N ASP A 30 -7.21 -11.78 -8.76
CA ASP A 30 -5.88 -11.97 -9.36
C ASP A 30 -5.21 -10.63 -9.65
N THR A 31 -5.97 -9.65 -10.14
CA THR A 31 -5.51 -8.26 -10.27
C THR A 31 -5.09 -7.71 -8.91
N ALA A 32 -5.94 -7.86 -7.88
CA ALA A 32 -5.62 -7.40 -6.53
C ALA A 32 -4.31 -8.03 -5.99
N ARG A 33 -4.10 -9.35 -6.19
CA ARG A 33 -2.86 -10.03 -5.81
C ARG A 33 -1.64 -9.46 -6.53
N GLN A 34 -1.74 -9.22 -7.84
CA GLN A 34 -0.65 -8.65 -8.64
C GLN A 34 -0.30 -7.22 -8.19
N THR A 35 -1.33 -6.41 -7.94
CA THR A 35 -1.16 -5.03 -7.47
C THR A 35 -0.48 -4.99 -6.09
N VAL A 36 -0.92 -5.84 -5.15
CA VAL A 36 -0.32 -5.95 -3.81
C VAL A 36 1.12 -6.44 -3.86
N ALA A 37 1.43 -7.45 -4.68
CA ALA A 37 2.80 -7.93 -4.85
C ALA A 37 3.73 -6.83 -5.43
N THR A 38 3.20 -5.99 -6.31
CA THR A 38 3.91 -4.83 -6.85
C THR A 38 4.15 -3.80 -5.75
N ALA A 39 3.13 -3.48 -4.94
CA ALA A 39 3.25 -2.54 -3.82
C ALA A 39 4.28 -3.02 -2.77
N GLU A 40 4.32 -4.31 -2.47
CA GLU A 40 5.33 -4.91 -1.58
C GLU A 40 6.74 -4.71 -2.16
N THR A 41 6.91 -5.01 -3.45
CA THR A 41 8.19 -4.87 -4.16
C THR A 41 8.68 -3.42 -4.19
N VAL A 42 7.78 -2.47 -4.48
CA VAL A 42 8.11 -1.03 -4.47
C VAL A 42 8.46 -0.61 -3.05
N SER A 43 7.66 -0.96 -2.05
CA SER A 43 7.92 -0.64 -0.64
C SER A 43 9.29 -1.14 -0.19
N ARG A 44 9.63 -2.39 -0.53
CA ARG A 44 10.91 -3.01 -0.15
C ARG A 44 12.12 -2.35 -0.82
N ASN A 45 11.99 -1.99 -2.10
CA ASN A 45 13.12 -1.56 -2.92
C ASN A 45 13.29 -0.04 -2.98
N LYS A 46 12.22 0.72 -2.79
CA LYS A 46 12.19 2.17 -3.04
C LYS A 46 12.05 3.00 -1.78
N LEU A 47 11.52 2.43 -0.69
CA LEU A 47 11.44 3.13 0.58
C LEU A 47 12.69 2.88 1.43
N PRO A 48 13.18 3.91 2.15
CA PRO A 48 14.20 3.72 3.17
C PRO A 48 13.68 2.78 4.27
N GLU A 49 14.60 2.24 5.06
CA GLU A 49 14.25 1.45 6.24
C GLU A 49 13.67 2.37 7.32
N CYS A 50 12.35 2.53 7.30
CA CYS A 50 11.58 3.36 8.21
C CYS A 50 10.29 2.66 8.66
N GLU A 51 9.56 3.29 9.59
CA GLU A 51 8.30 2.75 10.08
C GLU A 51 7.25 2.62 8.98
N LEU A 52 7.13 3.62 8.09
CA LEU A 52 6.19 3.58 6.96
C LEU A 52 6.42 2.34 6.10
N ARG A 53 7.67 2.06 5.71
CA ARG A 53 8.02 0.86 4.94
C ARG A 53 7.58 -0.41 5.66
N SER A 54 7.87 -0.51 6.96
CA SER A 54 7.52 -1.69 7.76
C SER A 54 6.01 -1.91 7.82
N GLN A 55 5.25 -0.82 7.99
CA GLN A 55 3.79 -0.85 8.04
C GLN A 55 3.18 -1.23 6.67
N LEU A 56 3.72 -0.72 5.57
CA LEU A 56 3.25 -1.06 4.23
C LEU A 56 3.54 -2.51 3.86
N LEU A 57 4.73 -3.02 4.18
CA LEU A 57 5.07 -4.43 3.97
C LEU A 57 4.15 -5.35 4.77
N HIS A 58 3.89 -5.02 6.03
CA HIS A 58 2.93 -5.76 6.84
C HIS A 58 1.51 -5.69 6.26
N GLY A 59 1.08 -4.51 5.80
CA GLY A 59 -0.21 -4.35 5.12
C GLY A 59 -0.34 -5.26 3.89
N CYS A 60 0.69 -5.30 3.03
CA CYS A 60 0.72 -6.18 1.86
C CYS A 60 0.57 -7.66 2.25
N GLU A 61 1.32 -8.10 3.26
CA GLU A 61 1.22 -9.46 3.79
C GLU A 61 -0.19 -9.80 4.30
N GLN A 62 -0.82 -8.88 5.04
CA GLN A 62 -2.18 -9.07 5.55
C GLN A 62 -3.22 -9.11 4.42
N VAL A 63 -3.07 -8.30 3.38
CA VAL A 63 -3.94 -8.35 2.19
C VAL A 63 -3.81 -9.69 1.49
N SER A 64 -2.59 -10.17 1.25
CA SER A 64 -2.37 -11.49 0.64
C SER A 64 -2.97 -12.62 1.46
N ALA A 65 -2.76 -12.61 2.79
CA ALA A 65 -3.33 -13.62 3.67
C ALA A 65 -4.87 -13.61 3.64
N ALA A 66 -5.49 -12.43 3.68
CA ALA A 66 -6.93 -12.28 3.58
C ALA A 66 -7.50 -12.74 2.22
N LEU A 67 -6.78 -12.48 1.12
CA LEU A 67 -7.16 -12.99 -0.21
C LEU A 67 -7.05 -14.53 -0.31
N ASP A 68 -6.14 -15.15 0.43
CA ASP A 68 -5.99 -16.61 0.46
C ASP A 68 -7.07 -17.29 1.33
N THR A 69 -7.57 -16.59 2.36
CA THR A 69 -8.67 -17.05 3.22
C THR A 69 -10.06 -16.65 2.72
N ASN A 70 -10.15 -15.93 1.59
CA ASN A 70 -11.37 -15.34 1.03
C ASN A 70 -12.03 -14.28 1.94
N GLU A 71 -11.27 -13.64 2.81
CA GLU A 71 -11.69 -12.53 3.67
C GLU A 71 -11.57 -11.19 2.91
N HIS A 72 -12.29 -11.05 1.80
CA HIS A 72 -12.15 -9.92 0.87
C HIS A 72 -12.44 -8.56 1.51
N ASP A 73 -13.38 -8.48 2.44
CA ASP A 73 -13.67 -7.24 3.18
C ASP A 73 -12.49 -6.80 4.05
N ALA A 74 -11.79 -7.76 4.67
CA ALA A 74 -10.59 -7.49 5.44
C ALA A 74 -9.44 -7.04 4.53
N ALA A 75 -9.25 -7.71 3.39
CA ALA A 75 -8.27 -7.33 2.37
C ALA A 75 -8.48 -5.87 1.90
N ALA A 76 -9.72 -5.48 1.60
CA ALA A 76 -10.04 -4.10 1.23
C ALA A 76 -9.75 -3.10 2.37
N GLU A 77 -10.06 -3.46 3.63
CA GLU A 77 -9.77 -2.56 4.75
C GLU A 77 -8.28 -2.37 5.00
N TYR A 78 -7.45 -3.41 4.81
CA TYR A 78 -6.00 -3.25 4.88
C TYR A 78 -5.47 -2.27 3.82
N LEU A 79 -5.97 -2.33 2.59
CA LEU A 79 -5.60 -1.38 1.53
C LEU A 79 -6.04 0.05 1.85
N ARG A 80 -7.27 0.24 2.37
CA ARG A 80 -7.72 1.56 2.86
C ARG A 80 -6.83 2.08 3.98
N ALA A 81 -6.43 1.21 4.90
CA ALA A 81 -5.55 1.57 6.00
C ALA A 81 -4.14 1.93 5.50
N MET A 82 -3.64 1.30 4.43
CA MET A 82 -2.40 1.70 3.77
C MET A 82 -2.54 3.09 3.14
N ASN A 83 -3.62 3.35 2.39
CA ASN A 83 -3.89 4.66 1.79
C ASN A 83 -3.95 5.78 2.84
N ARG A 84 -4.60 5.56 3.99
CA ARG A 84 -4.64 6.57 5.06
C ARG A 84 -3.26 6.90 5.63
N ARG A 85 -2.34 5.92 5.69
CA ARG A 85 -0.97 6.14 6.17
C ARG A 85 -0.14 6.91 5.16
N LEU A 86 -0.31 6.58 3.87
CA LEU A 86 0.32 7.31 2.77
C LEU A 86 -0.14 8.77 2.81
N ALA A 87 -1.44 9.03 2.81
CA ALA A 87 -1.97 10.39 2.88
C ALA A 87 -1.45 11.21 4.08
N ALA A 88 -1.29 10.57 5.25
CA ALA A 88 -0.75 11.24 6.44
C ALA A 88 0.71 11.69 6.28
N VAL A 89 1.50 11.01 5.44
CA VAL A 89 2.90 11.37 5.14
C VAL A 89 2.95 12.55 4.17
N ASP A 90 2.07 12.57 3.17
CA ASP A 90 1.95 13.72 2.25
C ASP A 90 1.58 15.00 3.01
N ASP A 91 0.61 14.94 3.94
CA ASP A 91 0.19 16.09 4.74
C ASP A 91 1.29 16.64 5.65
N ASP A 92 2.10 15.75 6.25
CA ASP A 92 3.25 16.14 7.10
C ASP A 92 4.34 16.82 6.26
N SER A 93 4.59 16.31 5.03
CA SER A 93 5.57 16.89 4.10
C SER A 93 5.17 18.25 3.52
N LEU A 94 3.87 18.58 3.52
CA LEU A 94 3.35 19.89 3.10
C LEU A 94 3.33 20.94 4.23
N SER A 95 3.60 20.52 5.47
CA SER A 95 3.47 21.35 6.67
C SER A 95 4.81 21.95 7.17
N GLU A 96 5.94 21.63 6.52
CA GLU A 96 7.29 22.13 6.84
C GLU A 96 7.75 23.35 6.03
#